data_AF-E3CV95-F1
#
_entry.id   AF-E3CV95-F1
#
_cell.length_a   1.000
_cell.length_b   1.000
_cell.length_c   1.000
_cell.angle_alpha   90.00
_cell.angle_beta   90.00
_cell.angle_gamma   90.00
#
_symmetry.space_group_name_H-M   'P 1'
#
loop_
_entity.id
_entity.type
_entity.pdbx_description
1 polymer ?
#
loop_
_entity_poly.entity_id
_entity_poly.type
_entity_poly.pdbx_seq_one_letter_code
_entity_poly.pdbx_strand_id
1 'polypeptide(L)'
;MGEGKQRIVQEYVPGKQVTLAHLIRRPRPDLCERLGVDHPGAVGIMTITPGEGAIIAADAAGKAADVHVEFVDRFTGCLMFTGEVSSVETGLVGAVSVLESVLGFVPAPITRT
;
A
#
# COMPACT_ATOMS: atom_id res chain seq x y z
N MET A 1 -46.54 -14.46 12.30
CA MET A 1 -46.20 -13.02 12.25
C MET A 1 -44.70 -12.92 12.11
N GLY A 2 -44.20 -12.67 10.90
CA GLY A 2 -42.75 -12.53 10.68
C GLY A 2 -42.29 -11.20 11.25
N GLU A 3 -41.31 -11.21 12.14
CA GLU A 3 -40.67 -9.99 12.62
C GLU A 3 -40.11 -9.23 11.43
N GLY A 4 -40.61 -8.01 11.21
CA GLY A 4 -40.18 -7.17 10.09
C GLY A 4 -38.70 -6.79 10.23
N LYS A 5 -37.93 -6.84 9.13
CA LYS A 5 -36.52 -6.43 9.13
C LYS A 5 -36.38 -4.98 9.64
N GLN A 6 -35.62 -4.80 10.71
CA GLN A 6 -35.29 -3.48 11.25
C GLN A 6 -34.45 -2.71 10.23
N ARG A 7 -34.93 -1.52 9.83
CA ARG A 7 -34.18 -0.60 8.96
C ARG A 7 -33.35 0.36 9.81
N ILE A 8 -32.07 0.46 9.51
CA ILE A 8 -31.14 1.39 10.15
C ILE A 8 -30.44 2.18 9.04
N VAL A 9 -30.32 3.50 9.21
CA VAL A 9 -29.49 4.36 8.36
C VAL A 9 -28.10 4.43 8.98
N GLN A 10 -27.08 4.14 8.19
CA GLN A 10 -25.68 4.19 8.60
C GLN A 10 -24.90 5.01 7.58
N GLU A 11 -24.24 6.05 8.07
CA GLU A 11 -23.29 6.83 7.29
C GLU A 11 -21.92 6.19 7.42
N TYR A 12 -21.29 5.96 6.26
CA TYR A 12 -19.97 5.34 6.18
C TYR A 12 -18.96 6.40 5.79
N VAL A 13 -17.91 6.53 6.59
CA VAL A 13 -16.75 7.36 6.30
C VAL A 13 -15.50 6.48 6.34
N PRO A 14 -14.56 6.62 5.38
CA PRO A 14 -13.33 5.85 5.42
C PRO A 14 -12.46 6.29 6.59
N GLY A 15 -11.90 5.32 7.33
CA GLY A 15 -10.84 5.58 8.29
C GLY A 15 -9.54 6.00 7.59
N LYS A 16 -8.57 6.52 8.36
CA LYS A 16 -7.20 6.78 7.90
C LYS A 16 -6.27 5.70 8.42
N GLN A 17 -5.94 4.72 7.58
CA GLN A 17 -5.16 3.56 7.98
C GLN A 17 -4.30 3.06 6.82
N VAL A 18 -3.06 2.69 7.14
CA VAL A 18 -2.27 1.77 6.32
C VAL A 18 -2.58 0.37 6.84
N THR A 19 -3.26 -0.43 6.04
CA THR A 19 -3.70 -1.78 6.43
C THR A 19 -2.60 -2.81 6.19
N LEU A 20 -1.77 -2.61 5.16
CA LEU A 20 -0.66 -3.49 4.82
C LEU A 20 0.51 -2.66 4.27
N ALA A 21 1.73 -3.03 4.68
CA ALA A 21 2.99 -2.58 4.12
C ALA A 21 3.94 -3.79 4.08
N HIS A 22 4.16 -4.35 2.89
CA HIS A 22 4.86 -5.62 2.73
C HIS A 22 5.96 -5.55 1.68
N LEU A 23 7.09 -6.19 1.97
CA LEU A 23 8.21 -6.36 1.07
C LEU A 23 8.33 -7.83 0.65
N ILE A 24 8.38 -8.08 -0.65
CA ILE A 24 8.71 -9.38 -1.25
C ILE A 24 10.14 -9.28 -1.81
N ARG A 25 11.13 -9.92 -1.16
CA ARG A 25 12.55 -9.69 -1.49
C ARG A 25 12.98 -10.23 -2.84
N ARG A 26 12.43 -11.38 -3.23
CA ARG A 26 12.77 -12.09 -4.45
C ARG A 26 11.51 -12.80 -4.97
N PRO A 27 10.56 -12.06 -5.56
CA PRO A 27 9.38 -12.66 -6.15
C PRO A 27 9.80 -13.71 -7.19
N ARG A 28 9.05 -14.82 -7.24
CA ARG A 28 9.29 -15.84 -8.26
C ARG A 28 9.00 -15.26 -9.65
N PRO A 29 9.71 -15.68 -10.71
CA PRO A 29 9.51 -15.15 -12.05
C PRO A 29 8.06 -15.24 -12.56
N ASP A 30 7.35 -16.33 -12.24
CA ASP A 30 5.93 -16.52 -12.60
C ASP A 30 5.00 -15.51 -11.92
N LEU A 31 5.36 -15.03 -10.73
CA LEU A 31 4.64 -13.96 -10.05
C LEU A 31 4.93 -12.61 -10.72
N CYS A 32 6.19 -12.33 -11.06
CA CYS A 32 6.57 -11.09 -11.74
C CYS A 32 5.82 -10.93 -13.07
N GLU A 33 5.76 -12.00 -13.87
CA GLU A 33 5.03 -12.01 -15.15
C GLU A 33 3.54 -11.70 -14.96
N ARG A 34 2.90 -12.30 -13.94
CA ARG A 34 1.49 -12.04 -13.62
C ARG A 34 1.23 -10.63 -13.10
N LEU A 35 2.21 -10.03 -12.44
CA LEU A 35 2.15 -8.65 -11.95
C LEU A 35 2.50 -7.64 -13.05
N GLY A 36 3.00 -8.10 -14.21
CA GLY A 36 3.42 -7.23 -15.31
C GLY A 36 4.71 -6.45 -15.02
N VAL A 37 5.55 -6.95 -14.12
CA VAL A 37 6.81 -6.30 -13.71
C VAL A 37 8.02 -7.07 -14.24
N ASP A 38 9.01 -6.36 -14.77
CA ASP A 38 10.16 -6.98 -15.43
C ASP A 38 11.38 -7.00 -14.50
N HIS A 39 11.71 -8.18 -13.97
CA HIS A 39 12.86 -8.44 -13.08
C HIS A 39 13.12 -7.39 -11.97
N PRO A 40 12.18 -7.15 -11.04
CA PRO A 40 12.17 -5.96 -10.17
C PRO A 40 13.18 -5.94 -9.02
N GLY A 41 13.98 -6.99 -8.83
CA GLY A 41 14.70 -7.21 -7.57
C GLY A 41 13.72 -7.61 -6.46
N ALA A 42 13.12 -6.62 -5.80
CA ALA A 42 12.09 -6.75 -4.78
C ALA A 42 10.80 -6.00 -5.15
N VAL A 43 9.69 -6.35 -4.50
CA VAL A 43 8.38 -5.71 -4.68
C VAL A 43 7.87 -5.19 -3.33
N GLY A 44 7.50 -3.92 -3.28
CA GLY A 44 6.76 -3.30 -2.18
C GLY A 44 5.27 -3.25 -2.50
N ILE A 45 4.43 -3.65 -1.55
CA ILE A 45 2.97 -3.63 -1.66
C ILE A 45 2.40 -2.90 -0.46
N MET A 46 1.45 -1.99 -0.72
CA MET A 46 0.69 -1.30 0.33
C MET A 46 -0.81 -1.34 0.06
N THR A 47 -1.59 -1.36 1.14
CA THR A 47 -3.05 -1.15 1.11
C THR A 47 -3.40 -0.03 2.06
N ILE A 48 -4.02 1.02 1.53
CA ILE A 48 -4.24 2.28 2.23
C ILE A 48 -5.71 2.65 2.17
N THR A 49 -6.26 3.15 3.28
CA THR A 49 -7.62 3.70 3.35
C THR A 49 -7.54 5.10 3.96
N PRO A 50 -8.15 6.14 3.35
CA PRO A 50 -8.83 6.12 2.06
C PRO A 50 -7.85 5.94 0.88
N GLY A 51 -8.38 5.54 -0.28
CA GLY A 51 -7.57 5.09 -1.42
C GLY A 51 -6.67 6.18 -2.02
N GLU A 52 -7.04 7.45 -1.89
CA GLU A 52 -6.24 8.60 -2.32
C GLU A 52 -4.89 8.68 -1.60
N GLY A 53 -4.78 8.06 -0.41
CA GLY A 53 -3.51 7.93 0.30
C GLY A 53 -2.44 7.17 -0.48
N ALA A 54 -2.82 6.31 -1.44
CA ALA A 54 -1.89 5.60 -2.32
C ALA A 54 -1.06 6.55 -3.20
N ILE A 55 -1.65 7.67 -3.65
CA ILE A 55 -0.94 8.67 -4.46
C ILE A 55 0.15 9.34 -3.63
N ILE A 56 -0.17 9.67 -2.37
CA ILE A 56 0.76 10.32 -1.44
C ILE A 56 1.87 9.35 -1.03
N ALA A 57 1.51 8.10 -0.75
CA ALA A 57 2.47 7.06 -0.43
C ALA A 57 3.46 6.80 -1.57
N ALA A 58 3.01 6.84 -2.83
CA ALA A 58 3.87 6.66 -4.00
C ALA A 58 4.92 7.78 -4.10
N ASP A 59 4.51 9.04 -3.94
CA ASP A 59 5.41 10.20 -3.91
C ASP A 59 6.41 10.12 -2.74
N ALA A 60 5.93 9.74 -1.55
CA ALA A 60 6.79 9.57 -0.37
C ALA A 60 7.82 8.44 -0.55
N ALA A 61 7.41 7.31 -1.11
CA ALA A 61 8.29 6.16 -1.37
C ALA A 61 9.40 6.53 -2.36
N GLY A 62 9.06 7.17 -3.49
CA GLY A 62 10.03 7.60 -4.51
C GLY A 62 10.98 8.71 -4.03
N LYS A 63 10.58 9.51 -3.05
CA LYS A 63 11.46 10.49 -2.40
C LYS A 63 12.37 9.87 -1.34
N ALA A 64 11.96 8.77 -0.74
CA ALA A 64 12.71 8.08 0.30
C ALA A 64 13.83 7.20 -0.26
N ALA A 65 13.63 6.61 -1.44
CA ALA A 65 14.58 5.70 -2.07
C ALA A 65 14.42 5.62 -3.59
N ASP A 66 15.44 5.07 -4.24
CA ASP A 66 15.41 4.75 -5.67
C ASP A 66 14.52 3.53 -5.93
N VAL A 67 13.21 3.78 -6.13
CA VAL A 67 12.18 2.78 -6.41
C VAL A 67 11.38 3.18 -7.65
N HIS A 68 10.90 2.18 -8.38
CA HIS A 68 10.02 2.39 -9.54
C HIS A 68 8.57 2.11 -9.15
N VAL A 69 7.68 3.07 -9.35
CA VAL A 69 6.25 2.89 -9.08
C VAL A 69 5.61 2.18 -10.25
N GLU A 70 5.19 0.93 -10.02
CA GLU A 70 4.55 0.08 -11.03
C GLU A 70 3.05 0.37 -11.14
N PHE A 71 2.41 0.62 -9.99
CA PHE A 71 0.96 0.73 -9.92
C PHE A 71 0.51 1.62 -8.75
N VAL A 72 -0.38 2.56 -9.05
CA VAL A 72 -1.08 3.39 -8.06
C VAL A 72 -2.58 3.33 -8.35
N ASP A 73 -3.34 2.73 -7.44
CA ASP A 73 -4.80 2.65 -7.55
C ASP A 73 -5.47 3.41 -6.42
N ARG A 74 -5.96 4.60 -6.77
CA ARG A 74 -6.69 5.49 -5.86
C ARG A 74 -8.10 5.01 -5.51
N PHE A 75 -8.63 4.01 -6.20
CA PHE A 75 -9.97 3.47 -5.93
C PHE A 75 -9.92 2.36 -4.90
N THR A 76 -8.92 1.48 -4.99
CA THR A 76 -8.72 0.38 -4.03
C THR A 76 -7.75 0.73 -2.91
N GLY A 77 -6.93 1.78 -3.09
CA GLY A 77 -5.85 2.13 -2.17
C GLY A 77 -4.63 1.22 -2.28
N CYS A 78 -4.50 0.49 -3.39
CA CYS A 78 -3.37 -0.37 -3.68
C CYS A 78 -2.20 0.45 -4.26
N LEU A 79 -1.01 0.23 -3.72
CA LEU A 79 0.24 0.76 -4.25
C LEU A 79 1.24 -0.39 -4.40
N MET A 80 1.87 -0.48 -5.57
CA MET A 80 2.96 -1.41 -5.84
C MET A 80 4.16 -0.68 -6.46
N PHE A 81 5.34 -0.97 -5.95
CA PHE A 81 6.60 -0.43 -6.47
C PHE A 81 7.73 -1.45 -6.35
N THR A 82 8.78 -1.25 -7.12
CA THR A 82 9.88 -2.21 -7.33
C THR A 82 11.23 -1.56 -7.17
N GLY A 83 12.28 -2.37 -7.00
CA GLY A 83 13.65 -1.91 -6.86
C GLY A 83 14.51 -2.87 -6.04
N GLU A 84 15.74 -2.45 -5.71
CA GLU A 84 16.59 -3.21 -4.81
C GLU A 84 15.92 -3.43 -3.44
N VAL A 85 16.22 -4.57 -2.79
CA VAL A 85 15.60 -4.94 -1.50
C VAL A 85 15.70 -3.80 -0.48
N SER A 86 16.87 -3.17 -0.36
CA SER A 86 17.09 -2.05 0.55
C SER A 86 16.30 -0.80 0.16
N SER A 87 16.17 -0.51 -1.14
CA SER A 87 15.41 0.63 -1.64
C SER A 87 13.92 0.45 -1.39
N VAL A 88 13.38 -0.75 -1.67
CA VAL A 88 11.97 -1.07 -1.41
C VAL A 88 11.66 -0.99 0.08
N GLU A 89 12.53 -1.51 0.93
CA GLU A 89 12.37 -1.42 2.39
C GLU A 89 12.35 0.03 2.86
N THR A 90 13.27 0.84 2.35
CA THR A 90 13.38 2.26 2.67
C THR A 90 12.16 3.05 2.15
N GLY A 91 11.67 2.73 0.95
CA GLY A 91 10.45 3.29 0.37
C GLY A 91 9.21 2.99 1.22
N LEU A 92 9.05 1.74 1.70
CA LEU A 92 7.97 1.36 2.61
C LEU A 92 8.04 2.14 3.94
N VAL A 93 9.23 2.25 4.54
CA VAL A 93 9.44 3.02 5.77
C VAL A 93 9.06 4.48 5.56
N GLY A 94 9.56 5.10 4.49
CA GLY A 94 9.28 6.50 4.15
C GLY A 94 7.79 6.75 3.93
N ALA A 95 7.13 5.90 3.15
CA ALA A 95 5.69 6.04 2.88
C ALA A 95 4.85 5.89 4.15
N VAL A 96 5.08 4.85 4.96
CA VAL A 96 4.35 4.67 6.23
C VAL A 96 4.60 5.84 7.18
N SER A 97 5.86 6.27 7.31
CA SER A 97 6.23 7.39 8.18
C SER A 97 5.56 8.69 7.77
N VAL A 98 5.47 9.00 6.47
CA VAL A 98 4.79 10.22 6.00
C VAL A 98 3.28 10.14 6.27
N LEU A 99 2.64 9.01 5.95
CA LEU A 99 1.21 8.84 6.18
C LEU A 99 0.87 8.93 7.68
N GLU A 100 1.69 8.35 8.55
CA GLU A 100 1.52 8.42 10.00
C GLU A 100 1.79 9.83 10.53
N SER A 101 3.01 10.36 10.34
CA SER A 101 3.46 11.57 11.03
C SER A 101 2.84 12.86 10.47
N VAL A 102 2.56 12.92 9.16
CA VAL A 102 2.02 14.12 8.51
C VAL A 102 0.51 14.09 8.44
N LEU A 103 -0.07 12.93 8.10
CA LEU A 103 -1.51 12.81 7.83
C LEU A 103 -2.27 12.12 8.95
N GLY A 104 -1.60 11.58 9.96
CA GLY A 104 -2.24 10.92 11.10
C GLY A 104 -2.98 9.64 10.71
N PHE A 105 -2.39 8.83 9.82
CA PHE A 105 -2.86 7.48 9.53
C PHE A 105 -2.43 6.53 10.65
N VAL A 106 -3.26 5.54 10.95
CA VAL A 106 -2.85 4.39 11.76
C VAL A 106 -1.88 3.54 10.91
N PRO A 107 -0.62 3.34 11.34
CA PRO A 107 0.36 2.62 10.54
C PRO A 107 0.19 1.09 10.64
N ALA A 108 0.65 0.37 9.61
CA ALA A 108 0.89 -1.06 9.67
C ALA A 108 2.39 -1.35 9.93
N PRO A 109 2.73 -2.44 10.62
CA PRO A 109 4.11 -2.89 10.68
C PRO A 109 4.61 -3.30 9.30
N ILE A 110 5.87 -3.01 9.01
CA ILE A 110 6.51 -3.45 7.78
C ILE A 110 6.85 -4.93 7.89
N THR A 111 6.25 -5.73 7.02
CA THR A 111 6.40 -7.18 6.97
C THR A 111 7.20 -7.59 5.74
N ARG A 112 7.83 -8.77 5.76
CA ARG A 112 8.78 -9.17 4.71
C ARG A 112 8.74 -10.67 4.42
N THR A 113 8.84 -11.05 3.15
CA THR A 113 9.04 -12.42 2.67
C THR A 113 10.23 -12.54 1.72
#